data_AF-A0A965CAY0-F1
#
_entry.id   AF-A0A965CAY0-F1
#
_cell.length_a   1.000
_cell.length_b   1.000
_cell.length_c   1.000
_cell.angle_alpha   90.00
_cell.angle_beta   90.00
_cell.angle_gamma   90.00
#
_symmetry.space_group_name_H-M   'P 1'
#
loop_
_entity.id
_entity.type
_entity.pdbx_description
1 polymer ?
#
loop_
_entity_poly.entity_id
_entity_poly.type
_entity_poly.pdbx_seq_one_letter_code
_entity_poly.pdbx_strand_id
1 'polypeptide(L)'
;NVLMRVLGDASDEPQFDTKQIAVKPGDRFLLCSDGLCGFVPTALIEENMKVPDLEEAVELLIEEAKEYGAPDNVTVILVELREADEELPMQGVTWLGSAANEVVIKPNSAGRILEIFSPKAWFDTLRNSANKEEFIAVDDPAFAQAVKEFDGKVRNWKLRGLLFFVILTTVAVGSIWGIYSYTQTRYYLGVEDGKVAIYQGIKESFAGFGFSHLIEKSELDLVSLPDFQQDLLNRSVSADSLADAKEKLAQIASSVDNG
;
A
#
# COMPACT_ATOMS: atom_id res chain seq x y z
N ASN A 1 -24.29 -10.59 7.79
CA ASN A 1 -25.28 -11.69 7.79
C ASN A 1 -25.31 -12.32 9.17
N VAL A 2 -26.48 -12.65 9.73
CA VAL A 2 -26.59 -13.42 10.98
C VAL A 2 -27.05 -14.83 10.62
N LEU A 3 -26.26 -15.85 10.97
CA LEU A 3 -26.57 -17.25 10.69
C LEU A 3 -27.41 -17.86 11.81
N MET A 4 -28.49 -18.56 11.44
CA MET A 4 -29.41 -19.21 12.38
C MET A 4 -29.15 -20.72 12.54
N ARG A 5 -28.37 -21.33 11.63
CA ARG A 5 -28.02 -22.76 11.59
C ARG A 5 -26.56 -22.89 11.21
N VAL A 6 -25.79 -23.65 12.00
CA VAL A 6 -24.34 -23.88 11.81
C VAL A 6 -24.03 -25.32 12.22
N LEU A 7 -23.11 -25.98 11.51
CA LEU A 7 -22.58 -27.30 11.88
C LEU A 7 -21.49 -27.15 12.94
N GLY A 8 -21.61 -27.85 14.07
CA GLY A 8 -20.65 -27.76 15.18
C GLY A 8 -21.08 -28.55 16.43
N ASP A 9 -20.53 -28.20 17.59
CA ASP A 9 -20.74 -28.87 18.88
C ASP A 9 -22.12 -28.59 19.54
N ALA A 10 -23.13 -28.32 18.71
CA ALA A 10 -24.50 -28.21 19.18
C ALA A 10 -25.02 -29.60 19.52
N SER A 11 -25.69 -29.74 20.65
CA SER A 11 -26.25 -31.00 21.15
C SER A 11 -27.40 -31.57 20.29
N ASP A 12 -27.91 -30.77 19.35
CA ASP A 12 -29.05 -31.11 18.51
C ASP A 12 -28.62 -31.55 17.11
N GLU A 13 -29.29 -32.54 16.53
CA GLU A 13 -29.01 -32.99 15.16
C GLU A 13 -29.25 -31.86 14.15
N PRO A 14 -28.30 -31.62 13.22
CA PRO A 14 -28.44 -30.58 12.22
C PRO A 14 -29.59 -30.94 11.27
N GLN A 15 -30.55 -30.03 11.14
CA GLN A 15 -31.55 -30.12 10.10
C GLN A 15 -30.92 -29.73 8.76
N PHE A 16 -31.26 -30.42 7.67
CA PHE A 16 -30.77 -30.11 6.32
C PHE A 16 -31.91 -29.74 5.39
N ASP A 17 -31.68 -28.73 4.56
CA ASP A 17 -32.62 -28.36 3.49
C ASP A 17 -32.20 -29.11 2.22
N THR A 18 -33.04 -30.04 1.76
CA THR A 18 -32.74 -30.88 0.59
C THR A 18 -33.67 -30.51 -0.56
N LYS A 19 -33.11 -30.33 -1.75
CA LYS A 19 -33.86 -30.07 -2.98
C LYS A 19 -33.36 -30.98 -4.09
N GLN A 20 -34.28 -31.61 -4.79
CA GLN A 20 -33.99 -32.37 -6.02
C GLN A 20 -34.42 -31.54 -7.22
N ILE A 21 -33.56 -31.49 -8.24
CA ILE A 21 -33.77 -30.69 -9.45
C ILE A 21 -33.51 -31.60 -10.64
N ALA A 22 -34.36 -31.51 -11.66
CA ALA A 22 -34.12 -32.20 -12.93
C ALA A 22 -33.02 -31.48 -13.71
N VAL A 23 -32.09 -32.23 -14.28
CA VAL A 23 -30.88 -31.69 -14.91
C VAL A 23 -30.71 -32.20 -16.34
N LYS A 24 -29.98 -31.44 -17.15
CA LYS A 24 -29.61 -31.77 -18.54
C LYS A 24 -28.10 -31.57 -18.76
N PRO A 25 -27.50 -32.24 -19.76
CA PRO A 25 -26.14 -31.94 -20.18
C PRO A 25 -25.98 -30.46 -20.54
N GLY A 26 -24.87 -29.86 -20.11
CA GLY A 26 -24.58 -28.42 -20.23
C GLY A 26 -25.10 -27.58 -19.07
N ASP A 27 -25.92 -28.12 -18.15
CA ASP A 27 -26.32 -27.39 -16.95
C ASP A 27 -25.11 -27.15 -16.04
N ARG A 28 -24.99 -25.92 -15.53
CA ARG A 28 -23.90 -25.50 -14.65
C ARG A 28 -24.42 -25.11 -13.27
N PHE A 29 -23.75 -25.60 -12.24
CA PHE A 29 -24.08 -25.37 -10.84
C PHE A 29 -22.91 -24.69 -10.15
N LEU A 30 -23.20 -23.58 -9.49
CA LEU A 30 -22.24 -22.84 -8.69
C LEU A 30 -22.55 -23.02 -7.20
N LEU A 31 -21.58 -23.50 -6.44
CA LEU A 31 -21.55 -23.41 -4.98
C LEU A 31 -20.52 -22.35 -4.58
N CYS A 32 -20.96 -21.38 -3.80
CA CYS A 32 -20.16 -20.21 -3.41
C CYS A 32 -20.25 -19.97 -1.91
N SER A 33 -19.18 -19.46 -1.30
CA SER A 33 -19.28 -18.80 0.00
C SER A 33 -19.97 -17.43 -0.14
N ASP A 34 -20.33 -16.84 1.01
CA ASP A 34 -20.87 -15.47 1.07
C ASP A 34 -19.89 -14.41 0.57
N GLY A 35 -18.58 -14.71 0.57
CA GLY A 35 -17.55 -13.87 -0.03
C GLY A 35 -17.76 -13.58 -1.52
N LEU A 36 -18.35 -14.51 -2.29
CA LEU A 36 -18.73 -14.26 -3.69
C LEU A 36 -20.18 -13.75 -3.76
N CYS A 37 -21.12 -14.57 -3.32
CA CYS A 37 -22.55 -14.34 -3.57
C CYS A 37 -23.17 -13.20 -2.73
N GLY A 38 -22.48 -12.74 -1.69
CA GLY A 38 -22.87 -11.57 -0.90
C GLY A 38 -22.38 -10.24 -1.46
N PHE A 39 -21.40 -10.24 -2.38
CA PHE A 39 -20.70 -9.03 -2.82
C PHE A 39 -20.74 -8.82 -4.34
N VAL A 40 -20.73 -9.88 -5.13
CA VAL A 40 -20.77 -9.82 -6.59
C VAL A 40 -22.22 -9.87 -7.09
N PRO A 41 -22.64 -8.98 -8.01
CA PRO A 41 -24.00 -9.00 -8.56
C PRO A 41 -24.30 -10.31 -9.29
N THR A 42 -25.51 -10.86 -9.08
CA THR A 42 -25.93 -12.14 -9.67
C THR A 42 -25.81 -12.18 -11.20
N ALA A 43 -26.12 -11.08 -11.89
CA ALA A 43 -26.00 -11.01 -13.35
C ALA A 43 -24.55 -11.20 -13.85
N LEU A 44 -23.56 -10.72 -13.09
CA LEU A 44 -22.15 -10.86 -13.41
C LEU A 44 -21.65 -12.28 -13.13
N ILE A 45 -22.13 -12.87 -12.02
CA ILE A 45 -21.89 -14.28 -11.71
C ILE A 45 -22.44 -15.16 -12.84
N GLU A 46 -23.68 -14.92 -13.26
CA GLU A 46 -24.31 -15.67 -14.36
C GLU A 46 -23.58 -15.50 -15.68
N GLU A 47 -23.04 -14.32 -15.98
CA GLU A 47 -22.26 -14.09 -17.19
C GLU A 47 -20.92 -14.85 -17.16
N ASN A 48 -20.18 -14.77 -16.06
CA ASN A 48 -18.91 -15.48 -15.91
C ASN A 48 -19.11 -17.00 -15.93
N MET A 49 -20.25 -17.50 -15.43
CA MET A 49 -20.60 -18.92 -15.52
C MET A 49 -20.82 -19.42 -16.95
N LYS A 50 -20.99 -18.54 -17.96
CA LYS A 50 -21.12 -18.92 -19.37
C LYS A 50 -19.78 -19.11 -20.08
N VAL A 51 -18.67 -18.70 -19.47
CA VAL A 51 -17.31 -18.88 -20.04
C VAL A 51 -17.05 -20.36 -20.28
N PRO A 52 -16.71 -20.80 -21.51
CA PRO A 52 -16.67 -22.23 -21.84
C PRO A 52 -15.72 -23.04 -20.95
N ASP A 53 -14.54 -22.51 -20.67
CA ASP A 53 -13.56 -23.13 -19.80
C ASP A 53 -13.93 -22.94 -18.31
N LEU A 54 -13.96 -24.03 -17.56
CA LEU A 54 -14.39 -24.01 -16.16
C LEU A 54 -13.35 -23.40 -15.23
N GLU A 55 -12.07 -23.56 -15.53
CA GLU A 55 -10.98 -23.01 -14.72
C GLU A 55 -10.97 -21.49 -14.87
N GLU A 56 -11.03 -21.01 -16.11
CA GLU A 56 -11.15 -19.58 -16.43
C GLU A 56 -12.42 -18.96 -15.81
N ALA A 57 -13.57 -19.64 -15.91
CA ALA A 57 -14.81 -19.18 -15.30
C ALA A 57 -14.66 -19.00 -13.77
N VAL A 58 -14.01 -19.95 -13.10
CA VAL A 58 -13.77 -19.89 -11.64
C VAL A 58 -12.78 -18.79 -11.29
N GLU A 59 -11.71 -18.62 -12.05
CA GLU A 59 -10.73 -17.55 -11.85
C GLU A 59 -11.39 -16.18 -11.96
N LEU A 60 -12.18 -15.94 -13.00
CA LEU A 60 -12.93 -14.69 -13.19
C LEU A 60 -13.91 -14.42 -12.03
N LEU A 61 -14.62 -15.44 -11.55
CA LEU A 61 -15.51 -15.30 -10.38
C LEU A 61 -14.74 -14.88 -9.12
N ILE A 62 -13.55 -15.45 -8.90
CA ILE A 62 -12.69 -15.09 -7.76
C ILE A 62 -12.14 -13.67 -7.91
N GLU A 63 -11.74 -13.27 -9.11
CA GLU A 63 -11.28 -11.92 -9.40
C GLU A 63 -12.36 -10.88 -9.17
N GLU A 64 -13.58 -11.12 -9.67
CA GLU A 64 -14.72 -10.24 -9.42
C GLU A 64 -14.99 -10.09 -7.91
N ALA A 65 -14.97 -11.19 -7.14
CA ALA A 65 -15.14 -11.09 -5.68
C ALA A 65 -14.07 -10.20 -5.02
N LYS A 66 -12.81 -10.28 -5.50
CA LYS A 66 -11.72 -9.42 -5.01
C LYS A 66 -11.91 -7.97 -5.42
N GLU A 67 -12.31 -7.69 -6.66
CA GLU A 67 -12.55 -6.33 -7.15
C GLU A 67 -13.69 -5.63 -6.41
N TYR A 68 -14.76 -6.39 -6.11
CA TYR A 68 -15.88 -5.90 -5.31
C TYR A 68 -15.55 -5.78 -3.82
N GLY A 69 -14.34 -6.16 -3.41
CA GLY A 69 -13.83 -5.97 -2.06
C GLY A 69 -14.41 -6.94 -1.04
N ALA A 70 -14.59 -8.20 -1.43
CA ALA A 70 -15.01 -9.25 -0.50
C ALA A 70 -14.14 -9.23 0.77
N PRO A 71 -14.74 -9.06 1.97
CA PRO A 71 -14.01 -8.85 3.22
C PRO A 71 -13.45 -10.13 3.83
N ASP A 72 -13.81 -11.30 3.28
CA ASP A 72 -13.48 -12.63 3.82
C ASP A 72 -13.14 -13.61 2.68
N ASN A 73 -12.78 -14.84 3.06
CA ASN A 73 -12.40 -15.92 2.18
C ASN A 73 -13.48 -16.24 1.14
N VAL A 74 -13.06 -16.23 -0.12
CA VAL A 74 -13.89 -16.57 -1.26
C VAL A 74 -13.65 -18.04 -1.61
N THR A 75 -14.69 -18.85 -1.55
CA THR A 75 -14.67 -20.26 -2.00
C THR A 75 -15.69 -20.44 -3.11
N VAL A 76 -15.28 -21.07 -4.21
CA VAL A 76 -16.08 -21.25 -5.42
C VAL A 76 -15.91 -22.69 -5.89
N ILE A 77 -17.02 -23.36 -6.18
CA ILE A 77 -17.06 -24.68 -6.82
C ILE A 77 -18.02 -24.56 -7.98
N LEU A 78 -17.51 -24.72 -9.20
CA LEU A 78 -18.30 -24.75 -10.42
C LEU A 78 -18.37 -26.18 -10.95
N VAL A 79 -19.57 -26.68 -11.19
CA VAL A 79 -19.83 -28.03 -11.69
C VAL A 79 -20.61 -27.92 -12.99
N GLU A 80 -20.10 -28.51 -14.05
CA GLU A 80 -20.80 -28.67 -15.32
C GLU A 80 -21.22 -30.12 -15.49
N LEU A 81 -22.48 -30.34 -15.84
CA LEU A 81 -22.98 -31.67 -16.15
C LEU A 81 -22.71 -32.01 -17.62
N ARG A 82 -22.15 -33.20 -17.84
CA ARG A 82 -21.87 -33.73 -19.18
C ARG A 82 -22.59 -35.06 -19.40
N GLU A 83 -22.65 -35.50 -20.64
CA GLU A 83 -23.21 -36.81 -20.97
C GLU A 83 -22.31 -37.94 -20.42
N ALA A 84 -22.92 -39.04 -19.99
CA ALA A 84 -22.24 -40.13 -19.30
C ALA A 84 -21.18 -40.86 -20.17
N ASP A 85 -21.29 -40.73 -21.49
CA ASP A 85 -20.40 -41.40 -22.45
C ASP A 85 -19.17 -40.53 -22.83
N GLU A 86 -19.04 -39.32 -22.29
CA GLU A 86 -17.84 -38.50 -22.46
C GLU A 86 -16.72 -38.94 -21.50
N GLU A 87 -15.70 -39.62 -22.02
CA GLU A 87 -14.46 -39.89 -21.27
C GLU A 87 -13.68 -38.59 -21.04
N LEU A 88 -13.63 -38.13 -19.79
CA LEU A 88 -12.74 -37.04 -19.40
C LEU A 88 -11.31 -37.59 -19.21
N PRO A 89 -10.28 -36.90 -19.73
CA PRO A 89 -8.92 -37.17 -19.29
C PRO A 89 -8.87 -36.92 -17.78
N MET A 90 -8.44 -37.92 -17.00
CA MET A 90 -8.22 -37.76 -15.56
C MET A 90 -7.21 -36.62 -15.34
N GLN A 91 -7.70 -35.44 -15.03
CA GLN A 91 -6.87 -34.33 -14.60
C GLN A 91 -6.36 -34.65 -13.19
N GLY A 92 -5.04 -34.62 -13.01
CA GLY A 92 -4.44 -34.84 -11.70
C GLY A 92 -4.90 -33.77 -10.72
N VAL A 93 -5.28 -34.17 -9.51
CA VAL A 93 -5.63 -33.23 -8.43
C VAL A 93 -4.40 -32.36 -8.14
N THR A 94 -4.49 -31.08 -8.49
CA THR A 94 -3.44 -30.10 -8.18
C THR A 94 -3.81 -29.38 -6.89
N TRP A 95 -3.10 -29.68 -5.82
CA TRP A 95 -3.27 -29.04 -4.52
C TRP A 95 -2.57 -27.68 -4.51
N LEU A 96 -3.28 -26.61 -4.15
CA LEU A 96 -2.74 -25.24 -4.04
C LEU A 96 -3.00 -24.67 -2.63
N GLY A 97 -2.03 -23.92 -2.08
CA GLY A 97 -2.18 -23.17 -0.81
C GLY A 97 -1.83 -23.96 0.46
N SER A 98 -2.44 -23.59 1.60
CA SER A 98 -2.13 -24.14 2.94
C SER A 98 -2.34 -25.65 3.08
N ALA A 99 -3.11 -26.27 2.18
CA ALA A 99 -3.33 -27.71 2.16
C ALA A 99 -2.19 -28.50 1.49
N ALA A 100 -1.26 -27.83 0.79
CA ALA A 100 -0.16 -28.47 0.07
C ALA A 100 1.15 -28.60 0.88
N ASN A 101 1.27 -27.92 2.02
CA ASN A 101 2.45 -28.00 2.87
C ASN A 101 2.15 -28.79 4.14
N GLU A 102 2.70 -30.00 4.27
CA GLU A 102 3.01 -30.52 5.61
C GLU A 102 3.92 -29.51 6.32
N VAL A 103 3.60 -29.22 7.58
CA VAL A 103 4.26 -28.22 8.41
C VAL A 103 5.77 -28.47 8.48
N VAL A 104 6.54 -27.81 7.61
CA VAL A 104 7.99 -27.66 7.77
C VAL A 104 8.25 -26.22 8.16
N ILE A 105 8.34 -25.97 9.46
CA ILE A 105 8.92 -24.74 9.99
C ILE A 105 10.39 -24.73 9.57
N LYS A 106 10.74 -23.87 8.61
CA LYS A 106 12.10 -23.35 8.49
C LYS A 106 12.06 -21.82 8.39
N PRO A 107 12.92 -21.12 9.15
CA PRO A 107 12.88 -19.68 9.30
C PRO A 107 13.57 -18.96 8.13
N ASN A 108 13.05 -17.76 7.84
CA ASN A 108 13.62 -16.65 7.07
C ASN A 108 14.21 -16.90 5.67
N SER A 109 13.59 -16.27 4.67
CA SER A 109 14.32 -15.49 3.67
C SER A 109 13.56 -14.22 3.33
N ALA A 110 14.10 -13.10 3.79
CA ALA A 110 13.72 -11.75 3.39
C ALA A 110 13.89 -11.58 1.87
N GLY A 111 12.95 -10.92 1.21
CA GLY A 111 13.12 -10.56 -0.20
C GLY A 111 11.90 -10.03 -0.97
N ARG A 112 10.68 -10.15 -0.45
CA ARG A 112 9.45 -9.85 -1.22
C ARG A 112 8.90 -8.41 -1.13
N ILE A 113 9.61 -7.48 -0.48
CA ILE A 113 9.15 -6.08 -0.35
C ILE A 113 9.55 -5.20 -1.56
N LEU A 114 10.47 -5.66 -2.42
CA LEU A 114 11.02 -4.83 -3.50
C LEU A 114 10.23 -4.85 -4.83
N GLU A 115 9.21 -5.70 -4.99
CA GLU A 115 8.41 -5.74 -6.23
C GLU A 115 7.41 -4.57 -6.34
N ILE A 116 6.97 -4.00 -5.22
CA ILE A 116 6.02 -2.87 -5.16
C ILE A 116 6.65 -1.55 -5.66
N PHE A 117 7.98 -1.47 -5.74
CA PHE A 117 8.71 -0.26 -6.12
C PHE A 117 9.29 -0.29 -7.55
N SER A 118 8.91 -1.26 -8.39
CA SER A 118 9.38 -1.31 -9.77
C SER A 118 8.49 -0.47 -10.70
N PRO A 119 8.99 0.64 -11.30
CA PRO A 119 8.18 1.49 -12.18
C PRO A 119 7.76 0.78 -13.46
N LYS A 120 8.47 -0.26 -13.90
CA LYS A 120 8.12 -1.04 -15.11
C LYS A 120 6.81 -1.83 -14.97
N ALA A 121 6.53 -2.44 -13.81
CA ALA A 121 5.31 -3.23 -13.60
C ALA A 121 4.04 -2.37 -13.67
N TRP A 122 4.13 -1.09 -13.26
CA TRP A 122 3.03 -0.13 -13.37
C TRP A 122 2.83 0.37 -14.82
N PHE A 123 3.90 0.48 -15.61
CA PHE A 123 3.80 0.82 -17.03
C PHE A 123 3.31 -0.34 -17.91
N ASP A 124 3.66 -1.59 -17.59
CA ASP A 124 3.19 -2.77 -18.32
C ASP A 124 1.69 -3.04 -18.08
N THR A 125 1.19 -2.78 -16.86
CA THR A 125 -0.25 -2.85 -16.55
C THR A 125 -1.06 -1.75 -17.24
N LEU A 126 -0.51 -0.54 -17.40
CA LEU A 126 -1.16 0.54 -18.16
C LEU A 126 -1.14 0.31 -19.69
N ARG A 127 -0.09 -0.32 -20.22
CA ARG A 127 0.07 -0.54 -21.66
C ARG A 127 -0.75 -1.73 -22.18
N ASN A 128 -1.03 -2.72 -21.34
CA ASN A 128 -1.86 -3.88 -21.73
C ASN A 128 -3.38 -3.58 -21.74
N SER A 129 -3.82 -2.40 -21.32
CA SER A 129 -5.25 -2.02 -21.42
C SER A 129 -5.68 -1.60 -22.85
N ALA A 130 -4.78 -1.60 -23.84
CA ALA A 130 -5.06 -1.20 -25.21
C ALA A 130 -5.53 -2.35 -26.14
N ASN A 131 -5.48 -3.60 -25.68
CA ASN A 131 -6.03 -4.75 -26.39
C ASN A 131 -7.29 -5.26 -25.67
N LYS A 132 -8.23 -4.36 -25.37
CA LYS A 132 -9.57 -4.79 -24.99
C LYS A 132 -10.28 -5.16 -26.29
N GLU A 133 -10.41 -6.47 -26.52
CA GLU A 133 -11.29 -7.03 -27.53
C GLU A 133 -12.61 -6.27 -27.49
N GLU A 134 -12.97 -5.73 -28.64
CA GLU A 134 -14.14 -4.90 -28.85
C GLU A 134 -15.38 -5.78 -28.66
N PHE A 135 -15.86 -5.85 -27.42
CA PHE A 135 -17.12 -6.50 -27.09
C PHE A 135 -18.21 -5.85 -27.93
N ILE A 136 -18.85 -6.66 -28.79
CA ILE A 136 -20.06 -6.26 -29.48
C ILE A 136 -21.09 -5.99 -28.38
N ALA A 137 -21.38 -4.71 -28.12
CA ALA A 137 -22.43 -4.32 -27.22
C ALA A 137 -23.74 -4.89 -27.77
N VAL A 138 -24.24 -5.95 -27.14
CA VAL A 138 -25.64 -6.30 -27.27
C VAL A 138 -26.40 -5.09 -26.73
N ASP A 139 -27.15 -4.41 -27.59
CA ASP A 139 -28.02 -3.28 -27.23
C ASP A 139 -29.18 -3.80 -26.37
N ASP A 140 -28.87 -4.27 -25.16
CA ASP A 140 -29.86 -4.62 -24.16
C ASP A 140 -30.13 -3.38 -23.28
N PRO A 141 -31.32 -2.77 -23.38
CA PRO A 141 -31.68 -1.60 -22.58
C PRO A 141 -31.72 -1.90 -21.08
N ALA A 142 -31.86 -3.16 -20.66
CA ALA A 142 -31.79 -3.55 -19.24
C ALA A 142 -30.34 -3.55 -18.72
N PHE A 143 -29.38 -4.04 -19.52
CA PHE A 143 -27.96 -3.98 -19.19
C PHE A 143 -27.45 -2.54 -19.11
N ALA A 144 -27.87 -1.69 -20.06
CA ALA A 144 -27.53 -0.26 -20.05
C ALA A 144 -28.08 0.46 -18.81
N GLN A 145 -29.27 0.07 -18.31
CA GLN A 145 -29.81 0.61 -17.06
C GLN A 145 -29.05 0.12 -15.83
N ALA A 146 -28.68 -1.16 -15.78
CA ALA A 146 -27.89 -1.73 -14.69
C ALA A 146 -26.49 -1.10 -14.59
N VAL A 147 -25.79 -0.93 -15.72
CA VAL A 147 -24.47 -0.27 -15.76
C VAL A 147 -24.56 1.19 -15.28
N LYS A 148 -25.60 1.91 -15.72
CA LYS A 148 -25.80 3.33 -15.34
C LYS A 148 -26.14 3.50 -13.86
N GLU A 149 -26.77 2.50 -13.24
CA GLU A 149 -27.05 2.47 -11.79
C GLU A 149 -25.79 2.11 -10.97
N PHE A 150 -24.90 1.26 -11.50
CA PHE A 150 -23.65 0.85 -10.85
C PHE A 150 -22.53 1.91 -10.91
N ASP A 151 -22.36 2.62 -12.03
CA ASP A 151 -21.31 3.63 -12.21
C ASP A 151 -21.39 4.79 -11.20
N GLY A 152 -22.59 5.09 -10.69
CA GLY A 152 -22.81 6.14 -9.69
C GLY A 152 -22.19 5.83 -8.32
N LYS A 153 -22.06 4.55 -7.95
CA LYS A 153 -21.58 4.14 -6.61
C LYS A 153 -20.06 3.95 -6.58
N VAL A 154 -19.47 3.35 -7.62
CA VAL A 154 -18.02 3.06 -7.68
C VAL A 154 -17.19 4.34 -7.80
N ARG A 155 -17.66 5.33 -8.57
CA ARG A 155 -16.97 6.62 -8.74
C ARG A 155 -16.81 7.37 -7.42
N ASN A 156 -17.81 7.31 -6.54
CA ASN A 156 -17.76 7.99 -5.25
C ASN A 156 -16.77 7.33 -4.28
N TRP A 157 -16.55 6.02 -4.37
CA TRP A 157 -15.56 5.35 -3.51
C TRP A 157 -14.12 5.61 -3.98
N LYS A 158 -13.88 5.58 -5.30
CA LYS A 158 -12.57 5.96 -5.89
C LYS A 158 -12.23 7.44 -5.65
N LEU A 159 -13.20 8.36 -5.78
CA LEU A 159 -12.98 9.79 -5.53
C LEU A 159 -12.71 10.08 -4.04
N ARG A 160 -13.37 9.37 -3.12
CA ARG A 160 -13.10 9.48 -1.67
C ARG A 160 -11.71 8.98 -1.32
N GLY A 161 -11.27 7.87 -1.94
CA GLY A 161 -9.90 7.36 -1.79
C GLY A 161 -8.84 8.36 -2.28
N LEU A 162 -9.05 8.93 -3.47
CA LEU A 162 -8.16 9.95 -4.03
C LEU A 162 -8.10 11.19 -3.14
N LEU A 163 -9.25 11.72 -2.71
CA LEU A 163 -9.32 12.88 -1.82
C LEU A 163 -8.60 12.63 -0.49
N PHE A 164 -8.79 11.46 0.11
CA PHE A 164 -8.08 11.08 1.34
C PHE A 164 -6.56 11.08 1.13
N PHE A 165 -6.09 10.50 0.03
CA PHE A 165 -4.66 10.45 -0.29
C PHE A 165 -4.08 11.86 -0.56
N VAL A 166 -4.81 12.72 -1.27
CA VAL A 166 -4.41 14.12 -1.51
C VAL A 166 -4.35 14.91 -0.20
N ILE A 167 -5.31 14.72 0.71
CA ILE A 167 -5.28 15.36 2.02
C ILE A 167 -4.09 14.87 2.83
N LEU A 168 -3.87 13.56 2.91
CA LEU A 168 -2.77 12.96 3.66
C LEU A 168 -1.40 13.47 3.16
N THR A 169 -1.20 13.48 1.85
CA THR A 169 0.04 13.98 1.22
C THR A 169 0.24 15.48 1.46
N THR A 170 -0.83 16.28 1.35
CA THR A 170 -0.78 17.73 1.63
C THR A 170 -0.39 18.01 3.09
N VAL A 171 -0.96 17.26 4.04
CA VAL A 171 -0.62 17.37 5.47
C VAL A 171 0.85 16.99 5.70
N ALA A 172 1.30 15.86 5.13
CA ALA A 172 2.68 15.41 5.29
C ALA A 172 3.70 16.43 4.74
N VAL A 173 3.46 16.95 3.53
CA VAL A 173 4.31 17.99 2.93
C VAL A 173 4.30 19.28 3.76
N GLY A 174 3.12 19.71 4.23
CA GLY A 174 2.98 20.87 5.10
C GLY A 174 3.74 20.72 6.42
N SER A 175 3.68 19.54 7.06
CA SER A 175 4.43 19.25 8.29
C SER A 175 5.94 19.28 8.06
N ILE A 176 6.43 18.66 6.99
CA ILE A 176 7.87 18.67 6.65
C ILE A 176 8.35 20.10 6.38
N TRP A 177 7.59 20.87 5.61
CA TRP A 177 7.93 22.26 5.30
C TRP A 177 7.91 23.15 6.56
N GLY A 178 6.94 22.94 7.46
CA GLY A 178 6.87 23.61 8.76
C GLY A 178 8.10 23.35 9.63
N ILE A 179 8.53 22.08 9.73
CA ILE A 179 9.75 21.71 10.47
C ILE A 179 10.99 22.34 9.83
N TYR A 180 11.13 22.26 8.50
CA TYR A 180 12.28 22.82 7.79
C TYR A 180 12.36 24.34 7.90
N SER A 181 11.23 25.04 7.78
CA SER A 181 11.21 26.51 7.95
C SER A 181 11.57 26.93 9.37
N TYR A 182 11.15 26.17 10.38
CA TYR A 182 11.54 26.40 11.77
C TYR A 182 13.05 26.26 11.97
N THR A 183 13.67 25.22 11.42
CA THR A 183 15.12 25.01 11.58
C THR A 183 15.95 26.13 10.96
N GLN A 184 15.48 26.75 9.87
CA GLN A 184 16.19 27.83 9.18
C GLN A 184 16.23 29.16 9.95
N THR A 185 15.49 29.28 11.07
CA THR A 185 15.53 30.47 11.93
C THR A 185 16.68 30.46 12.95
N ARG A 186 17.39 29.33 13.08
CA ARG A 186 18.44 29.14 14.08
C ARG A 186 19.82 29.25 13.46
N TYR A 187 20.76 29.72 14.27
CA TYR A 187 22.17 29.80 13.92
C TYR A 187 22.98 29.09 15.01
N TYR A 188 24.16 28.59 14.68
CA TYR A 188 25.09 28.10 15.69
C TYR A 188 26.54 28.31 15.24
N LEU A 189 27.44 28.42 16.22
CA LEU A 189 28.87 28.40 16.01
C LEU A 189 29.38 26.98 16.19
N GLY A 190 30.15 26.50 15.23
CA GLY A 190 30.78 25.18 15.23
C GLY A 190 32.22 25.26 14.76
N VAL A 191 32.78 24.09 14.45
CA VAL A 191 34.17 23.94 14.00
C VAL A 191 34.16 23.33 12.61
N GLU A 192 34.78 24.01 11.65
CA GLU A 192 35.07 23.45 10.32
C GLU A 192 36.56 23.61 10.02
N ASP A 193 37.21 22.52 9.61
CA ASP A 193 38.64 22.50 9.26
C ASP A 193 39.56 23.07 10.35
N GLY A 194 39.18 22.89 11.62
CA GLY A 194 39.93 23.41 12.77
C GLY A 194 39.75 24.90 13.05
N LYS A 195 38.86 25.59 12.32
CA LYS A 195 38.51 27.00 12.53
C LYS A 195 37.07 27.16 13.01
N VAL A 196 36.79 28.27 13.67
CA VAL A 196 35.42 28.62 14.09
C VAL A 196 34.59 29.03 12.88
N ALA A 197 33.41 28.44 12.74
CA ALA A 197 32.50 28.69 11.62
C ALA A 197 31.07 28.96 12.10
N ILE A 198 30.35 29.80 11.36
CA ILE A 198 28.93 30.10 11.60
C ILE A 198 28.09 29.28 10.63
N TYR A 199 27.14 28.54 11.17
CA TYR A 199 26.16 27.77 10.42
C TYR A 199 24.76 28.31 10.65
N GLN A 200 23.91 28.19 9.63
CA GLN A 200 22.47 28.39 9.75
C GLN A 200 21.76 27.03 9.67
N GLY A 201 20.92 26.76 10.66
CA GLY A 201 20.20 25.50 10.82
C GLY A 201 20.47 24.83 12.16
N ILE A 202 20.26 23.51 12.18
CA ILE A 202 20.52 22.64 13.34
C ILE A 202 21.65 21.66 12.96
N LYS A 203 22.55 21.39 13.91
CA LYS A 203 23.68 20.46 13.73
C LYS A 203 23.24 19.02 13.46
N GLU A 204 22.09 18.61 14.00
CA GLU A 204 21.52 17.28 13.84
C GLU A 204 21.26 16.96 12.36
N SER A 205 21.69 15.77 11.93
CA SER A 205 21.38 15.22 10.61
C SER A 205 20.30 14.15 10.75
N PHE A 206 19.29 14.16 9.88
CA PHE A 206 18.27 13.11 9.84
C PHE A 206 18.26 12.42 8.48
N ALA A 207 18.27 11.09 8.50
CA ALA A 207 18.25 10.25 7.30
C ALA A 207 19.35 10.60 6.27
N GLY A 208 20.54 10.98 6.74
CA GLY A 208 21.68 11.34 5.88
C GLY A 208 21.65 12.76 5.32
N PHE A 209 20.59 13.53 5.58
CA PHE A 209 20.50 14.94 5.19
C PHE A 209 20.89 15.83 6.38
N GLY A 210 21.86 16.71 6.15
CA GLY A 210 22.18 17.79 7.07
C GLY A 210 21.19 18.94 6.91
N PHE A 211 20.70 19.50 8.02
CA PHE A 211 19.82 20.67 8.02
C PHE A 211 20.55 21.96 8.34
N SER A 212 21.88 21.95 8.24
CA SER A 212 22.69 23.15 8.38
C SER A 212 23.56 23.38 7.16
N HIS A 213 23.78 24.65 6.87
CA HIS A 213 24.71 25.08 5.85
C HIS A 213 25.64 26.14 6.43
N LEU A 214 26.87 26.12 5.94
CA LEU A 214 27.91 27.05 6.33
C LEU A 214 27.62 28.43 5.73
N ILE A 215 27.58 29.46 6.57
CA ILE A 215 27.46 30.85 6.13
C ILE A 215 28.84 31.51 6.05
N GLU A 216 29.63 31.40 7.11
CA GLU A 216 30.87 32.17 7.24
C GLU A 216 31.93 31.33 7.97
N LYS A 217 33.12 31.17 7.37
CA LYS A 217 34.31 30.65 8.05
C LYS A 217 35.09 31.83 8.60
N SER A 218 35.44 31.78 9.88
CA SER A 218 36.35 32.77 10.47
C SER A 218 37.80 32.34 10.30
N GLU A 219 38.73 33.27 10.51
CA GLU A 219 40.17 33.00 10.57
C GLU A 219 40.65 32.58 11.97
N LEU A 220 39.75 32.40 12.94
CA LEU A 220 40.10 31.96 14.28
C LEU A 220 40.32 30.45 14.33
N ASP A 221 41.55 30.05 14.63
CA ASP A 221 41.91 28.66 14.88
C ASP A 221 41.36 28.19 16.23
N LEU A 222 40.79 26.99 16.28
CA LEU A 222 40.22 26.41 17.51
C LEU A 222 41.29 26.25 18.61
N VAL A 223 42.53 25.93 18.21
CA VAL A 223 43.63 25.61 19.12
C VAL A 223 44.15 26.85 19.86
N SER A 224 43.88 28.06 19.34
CA SER A 224 44.24 29.30 20.05
C SER A 224 43.25 29.69 21.15
N LEU A 225 42.09 29.00 21.22
CA LEU A 225 41.06 29.26 22.22
C LEU A 225 41.33 28.51 23.53
N PRO A 226 40.91 29.03 24.69
CA PRO A 226 40.94 28.29 25.96
C PRO A 226 40.16 26.97 25.89
N ASP A 227 40.63 25.92 26.57
CA ASP A 227 40.04 24.57 26.55
C ASP A 227 38.52 24.54 26.77
N PHE A 228 38.02 25.40 27.66
CA PHE A 228 36.58 25.52 27.92
C PHE A 228 35.78 25.98 26.69
N GLN A 229 36.32 26.94 25.93
CA GLN A 229 35.68 27.43 24.70
C GLN A 229 35.79 26.41 23.58
N GLN A 230 36.88 25.64 23.53
CA GLN A 230 37.01 24.53 22.58
C GLN A 230 35.92 23.47 22.82
N ASP A 231 35.66 23.09 24.07
CA ASP A 231 34.57 22.13 24.39
C ASP A 231 33.19 22.72 24.07
N LEU A 232 32.95 23.99 24.37
CA LEU A 232 31.69 24.66 24.01
C LEU A 232 31.44 24.71 22.50
N LEU A 233 32.46 25.04 21.69
CA LEU A 233 32.35 25.08 20.23
C LEU A 233 32.21 23.69 19.62
N ASN A 234 32.89 22.68 20.18
CA ASN A 234 32.69 21.27 19.79
C ASN A 234 31.25 20.81 20.03
N ARG A 235 30.64 21.27 21.14
CA ARG A 235 29.22 21.03 21.46
C ARG A 235 28.25 21.94 20.71
N SER A 236 28.76 22.86 19.89
CA SER A 236 28.06 23.96 19.22
C SER A 236 27.43 24.98 20.17
N VAL A 237 27.63 26.26 19.84
CA VAL A 237 27.05 27.39 20.59
C VAL A 237 25.88 27.95 19.80
N SER A 238 24.66 27.81 20.34
CA SER A 238 23.44 28.28 19.70
C SER A 238 23.36 29.82 19.66
N ALA A 239 22.82 30.35 18.56
CA ALA A 239 22.55 31.76 18.36
C ALA A 239 21.16 31.99 17.73
N ASP A 240 20.49 33.06 18.15
CA ASP A 240 19.11 33.35 17.73
C ASP A 240 19.04 34.15 16.42
N SER A 241 20.15 34.76 16.01
CA SER A 241 20.27 35.50 14.74
C SER A 241 21.71 35.52 14.25
N LEU A 242 21.89 35.89 12.98
CA LEU A 242 23.23 36.10 12.42
C LEU A 242 23.99 37.23 13.15
N ALA A 243 23.29 38.26 13.62
CA ALA A 243 23.92 39.33 14.40
C ALA A 243 24.42 38.82 15.77
N ASP A 244 23.59 38.03 16.47
CA ASP A 244 23.95 37.38 17.75
C ASP A 244 25.13 36.40 17.56
N ALA A 245 25.13 35.63 16.47
CA ALA A 245 26.24 34.73 16.14
C ALA A 245 27.56 35.50 15.93
N LYS A 246 27.52 36.63 15.24
CA LYS A 246 28.69 37.51 15.02
C LYS A 246 29.17 38.16 16.31
N GLU A 247 28.25 38.58 17.17
CA GLU A 247 28.58 39.15 18.48
C GLU A 247 29.27 38.11 19.38
N LYS A 248 28.74 36.89 19.45
CA LYS A 248 29.36 35.77 20.18
C LYS A 248 30.74 35.42 19.62
N LEU A 249 30.89 35.41 18.30
CA LEU A 249 32.19 35.20 17.66
C LEU A 249 33.19 36.29 18.05
N ALA A 250 32.77 37.56 18.10
CA ALA A 250 33.63 38.68 18.52
C ALA A 250 34.01 38.60 20.02
N GLN A 251 33.11 38.11 20.88
CA GLN A 251 33.42 37.86 22.30
C GLN A 251 34.44 36.72 22.48
N ILE A 252 34.33 35.66 21.68
CA ILE A 252 35.30 34.56 21.68
C ILE A 252 36.65 35.08 21.17
N ALA A 253 36.66 35.87 20.10
CA ALA A 253 37.88 36.46 19.56
C ALA A 253 38.62 37.35 20.57
N SER A 254 37.89 38.22 21.30
CA SER A 254 38.49 39.12 22.30
C SER A 254 39.02 38.38 23.53
N SER A 255 38.58 37.15 23.79
CA SER A 255 39.12 36.34 24.88
C SER A 255 40.50 35.75 24.58
N VAL A 256 40.86 35.63 23.30
CA VAL A 256 42.21 35.22 22.86
C VAL A 256 43.23 36.33 23.13
N ASP A 257 42.83 37.59 22.92
CA ASP A 257 43.72 38.74 23.11
C ASP A 257 44.01 39.06 24.59
N ASN A 258 43.23 38.50 25.52
CA ASN A 258 43.31 38.76 26.96
C ASN A 258 43.89 37.59 27.79
N GLY A 259 44.21 36.46 27.17
CA GLY A 259 44.79 35.26 27.80
C GLY A 259 46.26 35.07 27.47
#